data_AF-A0A7W4WDV4-F1
#
_entry.id   AF-A0A7W4WDV4-F1
#
_cell.length_a   1.000
_cell.length_b   1.000
_cell.length_c   1.000
_cell.angle_alpha   90.00
_cell.angle_beta   90.00
_cell.angle_gamma   90.00
#
_symmetry.space_group_name_H-M   'P 1'
#
loop_
_entity.id
_entity.type
_entity.pdbx_description
1 polymer ?
#
loop_
_entity_poly.entity_id
_entity_poly.type
_entity_poly.pdbx_seq_one_letter_code
_entity_poly.pdbx_strand_id
1 'polypeptide(L)'
;MKRLSALIIALVCASAAVAEPAVERVEPPNWWTGMAVPDLQLMLHGRDIAGLQAQLDYPGVTLLGSERTENPNYLFLDLQLSPETRPGTVEIALRNGGETKAVIQYQLQQHATGSALRRGFDSSDAIYLITPDRFANGDPVNDSTPDTLEGPDRKHPGGRHGGDIAGMRQQLDYIAELGFTQVWPNPLVENDQPEYSYHGYSATDHYRIDPRYGSNEEFREFVAAADARGLGVIQDVVLNHIGSGHWWMGDLPSRDWLNGSGTAKGEYEITNHSRTTHIDPYASDLDKKGFVDGWFVNSMPDLNQRNPLLANYLIQNSLWWIEYAGLSGIRAAKRNLCVFPLRRQGQDYGGLQQIRRAAEAGDGALCRSDRRRGPGHRCGQRPSLFL
;
A
#
# COMPACT_ATOMS: atom_id res chain seq x y z
N MET A 1 65.04 -33.62 36.95
CA MET A 1 65.03 -33.53 35.47
C MET A 1 63.71 -32.87 35.05
N LYS A 2 63.80 -31.70 34.37
CA LYS A 2 62.92 -31.17 33.29
C LYS A 2 61.39 -31.33 33.50
N ARG A 3 60.53 -30.29 33.52
CA ARG A 3 60.40 -29.19 32.55
C ARG A 3 59.55 -28.03 33.13
N LEU A 4 59.98 -26.80 32.81
CA LEU A 4 59.16 -25.58 32.79
C LEU A 4 57.92 -25.78 31.91
N SER A 5 56.78 -25.23 32.29
CA SER A 5 55.69 -24.88 31.37
C SER A 5 54.96 -23.65 31.90
N ALA A 6 55.32 -22.49 31.36
CA ALA A 6 54.49 -21.30 31.36
C ALA A 6 53.71 -21.30 30.04
N LEU A 7 52.40 -21.08 30.07
CA LEU A 7 51.68 -20.67 28.87
C LEU A 7 50.40 -19.87 29.21
N ILE A 8 50.56 -18.55 29.18
CA ILE A 8 49.73 -17.54 28.51
C ILE A 8 48.22 -17.84 28.47
N ILE A 9 47.46 -17.16 29.35
CA ILE A 9 46.02 -16.97 29.19
C ILE A 9 45.83 -15.85 28.16
N ALA A 10 45.49 -16.22 26.93
CA ALA A 10 45.03 -15.27 25.91
C ALA A 10 43.57 -14.91 26.22
N LEU A 11 43.35 -13.70 26.74
CA LEU A 11 42.02 -13.12 26.89
C LEU A 11 41.52 -12.70 25.50
N VAL A 12 40.78 -13.60 24.84
CA VAL A 12 40.07 -13.26 23.61
C VAL A 12 38.84 -12.44 24.01
N CYS A 13 38.98 -11.11 23.95
CA CYS A 13 37.82 -10.23 23.86
C CYS A 13 37.13 -10.51 22.53
N ALA A 14 36.10 -11.35 22.54
CA ALA A 14 35.16 -11.43 21.45
C ALA A 14 34.38 -10.11 21.41
N SER A 15 34.84 -9.16 20.59
CA SER A 15 33.99 -8.07 20.15
C SER A 15 32.86 -8.69 19.34
N ALA A 16 31.68 -8.76 19.95
CA ALA A 16 30.46 -8.97 19.20
C ALA A 16 30.34 -7.81 18.22
N ALA A 17 30.63 -8.06 16.95
CA ALA A 17 30.25 -7.15 15.88
C ALA A 17 28.72 -7.08 15.92
N VAL A 18 28.20 -6.03 16.54
CA VAL A 18 26.79 -5.67 16.44
C VAL A 18 26.59 -5.39 14.95
N ALA A 19 25.82 -6.23 14.27
CA ALA A 19 25.46 -6.03 12.88
C ALA A 19 24.96 -4.59 12.72
N GLU A 20 25.57 -3.84 11.80
CA GLU A 20 25.14 -2.49 11.49
C GLU A 20 23.65 -2.53 11.11
N PRO A 21 22.85 -1.52 11.52
CA PRO A 21 21.44 -1.50 11.18
C PRO A 21 21.29 -1.34 9.66
N ALA A 22 21.04 -2.43 8.96
CA ALA A 22 20.60 -2.41 7.58
C ALA A 22 19.12 -2.04 7.58
N VAL A 23 18.76 -1.03 6.80
CA VAL A 23 17.36 -0.74 6.49
C VAL A 23 16.87 -1.84 5.57
N GLU A 24 15.92 -2.65 6.03
CA GLU A 24 15.39 -3.81 5.33
C GLU A 24 14.26 -3.41 4.37
N ARG A 25 13.41 -2.46 4.79
CA ARG A 25 12.30 -1.95 3.98
C ARG A 25 12.17 -0.44 4.07
N VAL A 26 11.77 0.17 2.96
CA VAL A 26 11.42 1.59 2.83
C VAL A 26 10.09 1.66 2.09
N GLU A 27 9.05 2.15 2.75
CA GLU A 27 7.70 2.17 2.19
C GLU A 27 7.09 3.58 2.30
N PRO A 28 6.63 4.20 1.20
CA PRO A 28 6.67 3.73 -0.19
C PRO A 28 8.11 3.64 -0.75
N PRO A 29 8.41 2.71 -1.69
CA PRO A 29 9.78 2.45 -2.17
C PRO A 29 10.36 3.59 -3.03
N ASN A 30 9.51 4.42 -3.60
CA ASN A 30 9.83 5.63 -4.34
C ASN A 30 8.64 6.60 -4.27
N TRP A 31 8.85 7.84 -4.71
CA TRP A 31 7.77 8.83 -4.83
C TRP A 31 7.90 9.68 -6.09
N TRP A 32 7.01 10.65 -6.26
CA TRP A 32 7.00 11.57 -7.42
C TRP A 32 7.04 13.03 -6.99
N THR A 33 7.72 13.85 -7.77
CA THR A 33 7.73 15.31 -7.58
C THR A 33 6.48 15.95 -8.14
N GLY A 34 5.91 16.97 -7.48
CA GLY A 34 4.72 17.65 -7.99
C GLY A 34 3.40 16.92 -7.68
N MET A 35 3.42 15.97 -6.75
CA MET A 35 2.20 15.43 -6.16
C MET A 35 1.39 16.55 -5.49
N ALA A 36 0.07 16.49 -5.62
CA ALA A 36 -0.81 17.50 -5.04
C ALA A 36 -0.76 17.57 -3.50
N VAL A 37 -0.48 16.43 -2.86
CA VAL A 37 -0.13 16.38 -1.45
C VAL A 37 1.39 16.42 -1.36
N PRO A 38 1.97 17.52 -0.83
CA PRO A 38 3.42 17.69 -0.78
C PRO A 38 4.08 16.87 0.34
N ASP A 39 3.29 16.42 1.31
CA ASP A 39 3.80 15.67 2.46
C ASP A 39 3.96 14.18 2.11
N LEU A 40 5.09 13.61 2.50
CA LEU A 40 5.47 12.21 2.30
C LEU A 40 5.99 11.65 3.63
N GLN A 41 5.39 10.58 4.13
CA GLN A 41 5.86 9.86 5.31
C GLN A 41 6.51 8.55 4.88
N LEU A 42 7.81 8.37 5.12
CA LEU A 42 8.48 7.09 4.88
C LEU A 42 8.38 6.22 6.12
N MET A 43 7.89 5.00 5.95
CA MET A 43 7.98 3.93 6.94
C MET A 43 9.25 3.14 6.67
N LEU A 44 10.22 3.24 7.58
CA LEU A 44 11.44 2.45 7.54
C LEU A 44 11.29 1.27 8.50
N HIS A 45 11.75 0.10 8.07
CA HIS A 45 11.88 -1.08 8.90
C HIS A 45 13.29 -1.65 8.80
N GLY A 46 13.84 -2.05 9.94
CA GLY A 46 15.16 -2.65 10.05
C GLY A 46 15.58 -2.72 11.51
N ARG A 47 16.54 -3.57 11.83
CA ARG A 47 16.94 -3.80 13.22
C ARG A 47 17.43 -2.52 13.93
N ASP A 48 16.84 -2.21 15.09
CA ASP A 48 17.28 -1.13 16.00
C ASP A 48 17.39 0.27 15.35
N ILE A 49 16.63 0.55 14.29
CA ILE A 49 16.70 1.83 13.56
C ILE A 49 15.99 3.00 14.25
N ALA A 50 15.08 2.74 15.20
CA ALA A 50 14.32 3.79 15.88
C ALA A 50 15.22 4.82 16.59
N GLY A 51 16.42 4.41 17.02
CA GLY A 51 17.38 5.29 17.67
C GLY A 51 18.10 6.26 16.73
N LEU A 52 18.09 6.00 15.42
CA LEU A 52 18.85 6.75 14.43
C LEU A 52 18.21 8.13 14.14
N GLN A 53 19.04 9.03 13.62
CA GLN A 53 18.64 10.37 13.18
C GLN A 53 18.82 10.47 11.67
N ALA A 54 17.74 10.77 10.96
CA ALA A 54 17.81 11.00 9.52
C ALA A 54 18.38 12.40 9.22
N GLN A 55 19.19 12.47 8.17
CA GLN A 55 19.70 13.69 7.58
C GLN A 55 19.66 13.56 6.07
N LEU A 56 19.24 14.62 5.40
CA LEU A 56 19.24 14.73 3.96
C LEU A 56 19.50 16.18 3.57
N ASP A 57 20.11 16.38 2.42
CA ASP A 57 20.29 17.68 1.78
C ASP A 57 19.93 17.52 0.30
N TYR A 58 18.70 17.91 -0.04
CA TYR A 58 18.19 17.82 -1.41
C TYR A 58 17.30 19.02 -1.72
N PRO A 59 17.57 19.78 -2.81
CA PRO A 59 16.80 20.97 -3.15
C PRO A 59 15.30 20.70 -3.27
N GLY A 60 14.52 21.41 -2.46
CA GLY A 60 13.06 21.30 -2.43
C GLY A 60 12.50 20.18 -1.54
N VAL A 61 13.34 19.35 -0.92
CA VAL A 61 12.92 18.33 0.05
C VAL A 61 13.30 18.78 1.45
N THR A 62 12.31 18.87 2.33
CA THR A 62 12.51 19.23 3.74
C THR A 62 12.17 18.04 4.63
N LEU A 63 13.11 17.61 5.48
CA LEU A 63 12.81 16.70 6.58
C LEU A 63 12.14 17.49 7.70
N LEU A 64 10.83 17.28 7.90
CA LEU A 64 10.05 17.93 8.95
C LEU A 64 10.34 17.34 10.33
N GLY A 65 10.59 16.03 10.38
CA GLY A 65 10.86 15.32 11.61
C GLY A 65 10.90 13.82 11.43
N SER A 66 11.01 13.12 12.55
CA SER A 66 10.90 11.66 12.60
C SER A 66 10.03 11.24 13.77
N GLU A 67 9.18 10.25 13.55
CA GLU A 67 8.34 9.63 14.57
C GLU A 67 8.82 8.21 14.86
N ARG A 68 8.71 7.80 16.13
CA ARG A 68 9.16 6.52 16.65
C ARG A 68 8.00 5.87 17.38
N THR A 69 7.93 4.55 17.32
CA THR A 69 6.99 3.76 18.11
C THR A 69 7.74 3.10 19.27
N GLU A 70 7.03 2.31 20.07
CA GLU A 70 7.61 1.42 21.08
C GLU A 70 8.45 0.29 20.48
N ASN A 71 8.32 0.03 19.17
CA ASN A 71 9.11 -0.97 18.48
C ASN A 71 10.44 -0.35 18.00
N PRO A 72 11.60 -0.87 18.47
CA PRO A 72 12.90 -0.31 18.09
C PRO A 72 13.26 -0.51 16.60
N ASN A 73 12.53 -1.35 15.88
CA ASN A 73 12.82 -1.70 14.49
C ASN A 73 12.13 -0.79 13.47
N TYR A 74 11.40 0.23 13.91
CA TYR A 74 10.66 1.14 13.03
C TYR A 74 11.07 2.59 13.23
N LEU A 75 11.17 3.31 12.11
CA LEU A 75 11.39 4.75 12.09
C LEU A 75 10.53 5.37 10.99
N PHE A 76 9.75 6.37 11.34
CA PHE A 76 8.92 7.11 10.39
C PHE A 76 9.58 8.45 10.10
N LEU A 77 9.77 8.79 8.83
CA LEU A 77 10.36 10.07 8.42
C LEU A 77 9.30 10.93 7.74
N ASP A 78 9.05 12.12 8.25
CA ASP A 78 8.11 13.07 7.66
C ASP A 78 8.88 14.04 6.75
N LEU A 79 8.62 13.96 5.46
CA LEU A 79 9.18 14.84 4.44
C LEU A 79 8.11 15.75 3.85
N GLN A 80 8.55 16.90 3.35
CA GLN A 80 7.73 17.79 2.54
C GLN A 80 8.49 18.14 1.25
N LEU A 81 7.81 17.96 0.12
CA LEU A 81 8.31 18.25 -1.21
C LEU A 81 7.71 19.57 -1.71
N SER A 82 8.55 20.56 -1.98
CA SER A 82 8.14 21.81 -2.62
C SER A 82 7.68 21.59 -4.08
N PRO A 83 6.85 22.49 -4.64
CA PRO A 83 6.50 22.46 -6.06
C PRO A 83 7.71 22.53 -7.01
N GLU A 84 8.82 23.11 -6.56
CA GLU A 84 10.05 23.28 -7.35
C GLU A 84 10.99 22.06 -7.29
N THR A 85 10.68 21.06 -6.46
CA THR A 85 11.48 19.84 -6.31
C THR A 85 11.63 19.13 -7.65
N ARG A 86 12.86 18.81 -8.02
CA ARG A 86 13.16 18.11 -9.28
C ARG A 86 13.31 16.60 -9.06
N PRO A 87 12.95 15.78 -10.04
CA PRO A 87 13.23 14.34 -10.02
C PRO A 87 14.72 14.06 -9.82
N GLY A 88 15.03 12.99 -9.10
CA GLY A 88 16.39 12.58 -8.78
C GLY A 88 16.45 11.66 -7.57
N THR A 89 17.67 11.35 -7.15
CA THR A 89 17.92 10.49 -5.99
C THR A 89 18.22 11.34 -4.77
N VAL A 90 17.41 11.18 -3.72
CA VAL A 90 17.59 11.79 -2.41
C VAL A 90 18.41 10.83 -1.55
N GLU A 91 19.59 11.27 -1.14
CA GLU A 91 20.39 10.52 -0.18
C GLU A 91 19.92 10.82 1.25
N ILE A 92 19.39 9.81 1.94
CA ILE A 92 18.96 9.92 3.33
C ILE A 92 19.94 9.14 4.20
N ALA A 93 20.81 9.87 4.91
CA ALA A 93 21.76 9.30 5.84
C ALA A 93 21.11 9.09 7.21
N LEU A 94 21.17 7.88 7.75
CA LEU A 94 20.77 7.56 9.11
C LEU A 94 22.00 7.54 10.02
N ARG A 95 22.01 8.39 11.05
CA ARG A 95 23.16 8.61 11.93
C ARG A 95 22.91 8.26 13.38
N ASN A 96 23.97 7.89 14.09
CA ASN A 96 24.02 7.78 15.54
C ASN A 96 25.28 8.49 16.06
N GLY A 97 25.13 9.53 16.89
CA GLY A 97 26.28 10.20 17.52
C GLY A 97 27.32 10.78 16.55
N GLY A 98 26.90 11.17 15.34
CA GLY A 98 27.76 11.70 14.26
C GLY A 98 28.21 10.65 13.24
N GLU A 99 28.15 9.37 13.58
CA GLU A 99 28.49 8.25 12.70
C GLU A 99 27.31 7.90 11.78
N THR A 100 27.56 7.75 10.48
CA THR A 100 26.56 7.24 9.53
C THR A 100 26.46 5.73 9.67
N LYS A 101 25.26 5.22 9.95
CA LYS A 101 24.97 3.80 10.12
C LYS A 101 24.31 3.17 8.89
N ALA A 102 23.53 3.95 8.15
CA ALA A 102 22.95 3.52 6.89
C ALA A 102 22.75 4.72 5.97
N VAL A 103 22.65 4.45 4.67
CA VAL A 103 22.33 5.44 3.64
C VAL A 103 21.26 4.86 2.74
N ILE A 104 20.12 5.54 2.66
CA ILE A 104 19.01 5.17 1.77
C ILE A 104 19.12 6.03 0.50
N GLN A 105 19.09 5.38 -0.65
CA GLN A 105 19.06 6.04 -1.96
C GLN A 105 17.60 6.13 -2.43
N TYR A 106 16.89 7.19 -2.03
CA TYR A 106 15.45 7.32 -2.24
C TYR A 106 15.12 7.98 -3.58
N GLN A 107 14.31 7.35 -4.41
CA GLN A 107 14.02 7.86 -5.76
C GLN A 107 12.79 8.77 -5.79
N LEU A 108 12.97 10.00 -6.29
CA LEU A 108 11.90 10.91 -6.68
C LEU A 108 11.79 10.93 -8.21
N GLN A 109 10.66 10.47 -8.72
CA GLN A 109 10.39 10.35 -10.14
C GLN A 109 9.59 11.54 -10.68
N GLN A 110 9.60 11.70 -11.99
CA GLN A 110 8.73 12.65 -12.68
C GLN A 110 7.34 12.04 -12.88
N HIS A 111 6.28 12.83 -12.70
CA HIS A 111 4.93 12.46 -13.12
C HIS A 111 4.89 12.10 -14.60
N ALA A 112 4.07 11.12 -14.96
CA ALA A 112 3.69 10.94 -16.35
C ALA A 112 2.93 12.17 -16.86
N THR A 113 3.09 12.52 -18.14
CA THR A 113 2.38 13.67 -18.73
C THR A 113 0.87 13.44 -18.63
N GLY A 114 0.14 14.39 -18.02
CA GLY A 114 -1.30 14.29 -17.82
C GLY A 114 -1.73 13.37 -16.67
N SER A 115 -0.80 12.85 -15.85
CA SER A 115 -1.08 11.93 -14.75
C SER A 115 -2.17 12.45 -13.79
N ALA A 116 -2.03 13.68 -13.29
CA ALA A 116 -3.00 14.31 -12.40
C ALA A 116 -4.35 14.64 -13.07
N LEU A 117 -4.43 14.59 -14.40
CA LEU A 117 -5.63 14.84 -15.20
C LEU A 117 -6.22 13.55 -15.77
N ARG A 118 -5.75 12.38 -15.32
CA ARG A 118 -6.26 11.08 -15.76
C ARG A 118 -7.78 11.03 -15.60
N ARG A 119 -8.46 10.52 -16.62
CA ARG A 119 -9.91 10.33 -16.58
C ARG A 119 -10.20 9.07 -15.78
N GLY A 120 -10.88 9.24 -14.64
CA GLY A 120 -11.50 8.12 -13.94
C GLY A 120 -12.68 7.53 -14.72
N PHE A 121 -13.07 6.30 -14.40
CA PHE A 121 -14.24 5.67 -15.02
C PHE A 121 -15.54 6.40 -14.62
N ASP A 122 -16.55 6.33 -15.48
CA ASP A 122 -17.86 6.94 -15.24
C ASP A 122 -19.01 6.10 -15.83
N SER A 123 -20.21 6.67 -15.90
CA SER A 123 -21.40 5.95 -16.39
C SER A 123 -21.37 5.58 -17.88
N SER A 124 -20.41 6.09 -18.64
CA SER A 124 -20.18 5.68 -20.04
C SER A 124 -19.32 4.43 -20.16
N ASP A 125 -18.69 3.98 -19.07
CA ASP A 125 -17.83 2.80 -19.04
C ASP A 125 -18.59 1.50 -18.73
N ALA A 126 -18.08 0.40 -19.27
CA ALA A 126 -18.49 -0.95 -18.91
C ALA A 126 -17.31 -1.71 -18.31
N ILE A 127 -17.51 -2.30 -17.12
CA ILE A 127 -16.44 -2.92 -16.31
C ILE A 127 -16.49 -4.44 -16.44
N TYR A 128 -15.37 -5.05 -16.80
CA TYR A 128 -15.15 -6.50 -16.83
C TYR A 128 -14.43 -6.96 -15.56
N LEU A 129 -15.13 -7.67 -14.67
CA LEU A 129 -14.56 -8.20 -13.43
C LEU A 129 -13.89 -9.55 -13.68
N ILE A 130 -12.64 -9.70 -13.22
CA ILE A 130 -11.88 -10.94 -13.30
C ILE A 130 -11.35 -11.36 -11.93
N THR A 131 -11.34 -12.67 -11.67
CA THR A 131 -10.52 -13.27 -10.62
C THR A 131 -9.24 -13.75 -11.32
N PRO A 132 -8.08 -13.09 -11.14
CA PRO A 132 -6.87 -13.34 -11.94
C PRO A 132 -6.49 -14.83 -12.02
N ASP A 133 -6.40 -15.50 -10.86
CA ASP A 133 -6.09 -16.93 -10.74
C ASP A 133 -7.02 -17.86 -11.54
N ARG A 134 -8.22 -17.39 -11.90
CA ARG A 134 -9.27 -18.19 -12.55
C ARG A 134 -9.53 -17.81 -14.00
N PHE A 135 -8.89 -16.75 -14.51
CA PHE A 135 -9.23 -16.20 -15.81
C PHE A 135 -8.44 -16.88 -16.93
N ALA A 136 -7.12 -16.72 -16.95
CA ALA A 136 -6.25 -17.30 -17.95
C ALA A 136 -4.85 -17.50 -17.37
N ASN A 137 -4.31 -18.72 -17.49
CA ASN A 137 -2.92 -19.05 -17.17
C ASN A 137 -2.09 -18.87 -18.45
N GLY A 138 -1.28 -17.81 -18.48
CA GLY A 138 -0.42 -17.45 -19.59
C GLY A 138 1.05 -17.81 -19.38
N ASP A 139 1.46 -18.09 -18.14
CA ASP A 139 2.80 -18.55 -17.79
C ASP A 139 2.77 -19.60 -16.66
N PRO A 140 2.65 -20.90 -16.99
CA PRO A 140 2.62 -21.96 -15.99
C PRO A 140 3.90 -22.09 -15.15
N VAL A 141 4.98 -21.39 -15.51
CA VAL A 141 6.22 -21.38 -14.72
C VAL A 141 6.01 -20.67 -13.38
N ASN A 142 5.12 -19.68 -13.32
CA ASN A 142 4.87 -18.90 -12.10
C ASN A 142 3.76 -19.47 -11.21
N ASP A 143 3.08 -20.57 -11.60
CA ASP A 143 2.04 -21.23 -10.80
C ASP A 143 2.46 -21.49 -9.33
N SER A 144 3.77 -21.63 -9.07
CA SER A 144 4.40 -21.60 -7.75
C SER A 144 5.80 -21.00 -7.85
N THR A 145 6.24 -20.32 -6.78
CA THR A 145 7.63 -19.88 -6.63
C THR A 145 8.23 -20.44 -5.33
N PRO A 146 9.57 -20.60 -5.22
CA PRO A 146 10.20 -21.19 -4.03
C PRO A 146 9.91 -20.49 -2.71
N ASP A 147 9.52 -19.21 -2.78
CA ASP A 147 9.20 -18.33 -1.66
C ASP A 147 7.69 -18.25 -1.35
N THR A 148 6.85 -19.13 -1.91
CA THR A 148 5.41 -19.16 -1.64
C THR A 148 4.97 -20.40 -0.85
N LEU A 149 4.01 -20.22 0.06
CA LEU A 149 3.49 -21.27 0.95
C LEU A 149 2.51 -22.22 0.26
N GLU A 150 1.60 -21.68 -0.57
CA GLU A 150 0.59 -22.46 -1.28
C GLU A 150 0.98 -22.69 -2.74
N GLY A 151 1.08 -23.96 -3.14
CA GLY A 151 1.30 -24.38 -4.52
C GLY A 151 0.01 -24.56 -5.33
N PRO A 152 0.11 -24.85 -6.64
CA PRO A 152 -1.04 -24.99 -7.52
C PRO A 152 -1.80 -26.30 -7.25
N ASP A 153 -3.11 -26.19 -7.08
CA ASP A 153 -4.04 -27.32 -7.10
C ASP A 153 -5.33 -26.92 -7.80
N ARG A 154 -5.32 -27.06 -9.14
CA ARG A 154 -6.47 -26.74 -9.99
C ARG A 154 -7.69 -27.64 -9.74
N LYS A 155 -7.52 -28.79 -9.05
CA LYS A 155 -8.65 -29.66 -8.68
C LYS A 155 -9.33 -29.19 -7.41
N HIS A 156 -8.60 -28.48 -6.54
CA HIS A 156 -9.16 -27.90 -5.34
C HIS A 156 -9.89 -26.57 -5.66
N PRO A 157 -11.21 -26.45 -5.40
CA PRO A 157 -11.93 -25.19 -5.69
C PRO A 157 -11.40 -23.98 -4.91
N GLY A 158 -10.83 -24.21 -3.72
CA GLY A 158 -10.21 -23.19 -2.88
C GLY A 158 -8.71 -22.99 -3.16
N GLY A 159 -8.12 -23.77 -4.07
CA GLY A 159 -6.70 -23.74 -4.37
C GLY A 159 -6.35 -22.75 -5.47
N ARG A 160 -5.06 -22.61 -5.72
CA ARG A 160 -4.54 -21.83 -6.86
C ARG A 160 -4.65 -22.61 -8.17
N HIS A 161 -5.17 -21.96 -9.19
CA HIS A 161 -5.42 -22.54 -10.52
C HIS A 161 -4.43 -22.02 -11.57
N GLY A 162 -3.62 -21.02 -11.22
CA GLY A 162 -2.47 -20.55 -12.00
C GLY A 162 -2.80 -19.43 -12.99
N GLY A 163 -3.98 -18.83 -12.94
CA GLY A 163 -4.24 -17.65 -13.75
C GLY A 163 -3.37 -16.46 -13.34
N ASP A 164 -2.86 -15.71 -14.30
CA ASP A 164 -1.75 -14.77 -14.10
C ASP A 164 -1.87 -13.51 -14.98
N ILE A 165 -0.96 -12.55 -14.78
CA ILE A 165 -0.94 -11.27 -15.53
C ILE A 165 -0.63 -11.50 -17.01
N ALA A 166 0.20 -12.49 -17.36
CA ALA A 166 0.52 -12.80 -18.74
C ALA A 166 -0.73 -13.27 -19.50
N GLY A 167 -1.53 -14.15 -18.89
CA GLY A 167 -2.80 -14.65 -19.40
C GLY A 167 -3.83 -13.52 -19.50
N MET A 168 -3.93 -12.67 -18.48
CA MET A 168 -4.77 -11.47 -18.53
C MET A 168 -4.41 -10.58 -19.72
N ARG A 169 -3.11 -10.31 -19.93
CA ARG A 169 -2.61 -9.48 -21.04
C ARG A 169 -2.94 -10.10 -22.41
N GLN A 170 -2.85 -11.42 -22.55
CA GLN A 170 -3.20 -12.15 -23.77
C GLN A 170 -4.70 -12.06 -24.13
N GLN A 171 -5.57 -11.81 -23.16
CA GLN A 171 -7.03 -11.75 -23.36
C GLN A 171 -7.58 -10.32 -23.45
N LEU A 172 -6.74 -9.28 -23.47
CA LEU A 172 -7.21 -7.89 -23.54
C LEU A 172 -8.01 -7.60 -24.83
N ASP A 173 -7.62 -8.19 -25.96
CA ASP A 173 -8.37 -8.04 -27.22
C ASP A 173 -9.78 -8.63 -27.10
N TYR A 174 -9.91 -9.81 -26.49
CA TYR A 174 -11.22 -10.41 -26.20
C TYR A 174 -12.10 -9.51 -25.33
N ILE A 175 -11.54 -8.90 -24.28
CA ILE A 175 -12.30 -8.00 -23.40
C ILE A 175 -12.77 -6.75 -24.15
N ALA A 176 -11.89 -6.15 -24.96
CA ALA A 176 -12.21 -4.97 -25.75
C ALA A 176 -13.26 -5.26 -26.84
N GLU A 177 -13.16 -6.40 -27.52
CA GLU A 177 -14.11 -6.84 -28.56
C GLU A 177 -15.52 -7.08 -28.02
N LEU A 178 -15.66 -7.47 -26.75
CA LEU A 178 -16.95 -7.56 -26.07
C LEU A 178 -17.58 -6.19 -25.77
N GLY A 179 -16.83 -5.10 -25.93
CA GLY A 179 -17.30 -3.73 -25.69
C GLY A 179 -17.10 -3.23 -24.26
N PHE A 180 -16.32 -3.93 -23.44
CA PHE A 180 -15.91 -3.40 -22.13
C PHE A 180 -14.84 -2.31 -22.32
N THR A 181 -14.81 -1.35 -21.39
CA THR A 181 -13.87 -0.22 -21.39
C THR A 181 -13.01 -0.17 -20.13
N GLN A 182 -13.27 -1.05 -19.16
CA GLN A 182 -12.51 -1.16 -17.91
C GLN A 182 -12.31 -2.62 -17.54
N VAL A 183 -11.15 -2.95 -16.97
CA VAL A 183 -10.87 -4.25 -16.35
C VAL A 183 -10.72 -4.05 -14.85
N TRP A 184 -11.46 -4.83 -14.07
CA TRP A 184 -11.34 -4.87 -12.60
C TRP A 184 -10.88 -6.27 -12.18
N PRO A 185 -9.58 -6.50 -11.99
CA PRO A 185 -9.10 -7.69 -11.30
C PRO A 185 -9.35 -7.62 -9.80
N ASN A 186 -9.73 -8.75 -9.19
CA ASN A 186 -9.54 -8.95 -7.75
C ASN A 186 -8.07 -8.70 -7.35
N PRO A 187 -7.75 -8.49 -6.05
CA PRO A 187 -6.42 -8.04 -5.65
C PRO A 187 -5.30 -8.94 -6.17
N LEU A 188 -4.27 -8.31 -6.74
CA LEU A 188 -3.06 -8.96 -7.25
C LEU A 188 -1.86 -8.81 -6.31
N VAL A 189 -2.00 -8.02 -5.23
CA VAL A 189 -0.97 -7.87 -4.21
C VAL A 189 -0.69 -9.22 -3.54
N GLU A 190 0.53 -9.37 -3.02
CA GLU A 190 1.02 -10.62 -2.45
C GLU A 190 0.04 -11.19 -1.42
N ASN A 191 -0.26 -12.47 -1.54
CA ASN A 191 -1.10 -13.21 -0.62
C ASN A 191 -0.40 -14.53 -0.23
N ASP A 192 0.67 -14.45 0.55
CA ASP A 192 1.42 -15.63 0.96
C ASP A 192 0.77 -16.31 2.18
N GLN A 193 -0.40 -16.90 1.95
CA GLN A 193 -1.14 -17.71 2.92
C GLN A 193 -0.99 -19.20 2.59
N PRO A 194 -1.06 -20.10 3.59
CA PRO A 194 -0.95 -21.54 3.36
C PRO A 194 -2.14 -22.13 2.60
N GLU A 195 -3.31 -21.49 2.66
CA GLU A 195 -4.54 -21.92 1.98
C GLU A 195 -5.35 -20.70 1.54
N TYR A 196 -6.15 -20.85 0.48
CA TYR A 196 -7.06 -19.84 -0.05
C TYR A 196 -6.38 -18.56 -0.57
N SER A 197 -5.08 -18.58 -0.84
CA SER A 197 -4.34 -17.39 -1.30
C SER A 197 -4.85 -16.83 -2.64
N TYR A 198 -5.49 -17.68 -3.45
CA TYR A 198 -5.95 -17.33 -4.81
C TYR A 198 -6.88 -16.11 -4.86
N HIS A 199 -7.59 -15.80 -3.78
CA HIS A 199 -8.59 -14.74 -3.80
C HIS A 199 -7.99 -13.32 -3.67
N GLY A 200 -6.75 -13.19 -3.21
CA GLY A 200 -6.02 -11.91 -3.09
C GLY A 200 -6.38 -11.01 -1.89
N TYR A 201 -7.58 -11.13 -1.32
CA TYR A 201 -8.08 -10.26 -0.21
C TYR A 201 -7.36 -10.32 1.17
N SER A 202 -6.29 -11.10 1.35
CA SER A 202 -5.50 -11.22 2.60
C SER A 202 -4.05 -10.81 2.39
N ALA A 203 -3.81 -9.55 2.02
CA ALA A 203 -2.49 -9.06 1.62
C ALA A 203 -1.40 -9.40 2.65
N THR A 204 -0.25 -9.88 2.20
CA THR A 204 0.95 -10.14 3.01
C THR A 204 2.08 -9.16 2.74
N ASP A 205 2.02 -8.47 1.59
CA ASP A 205 2.84 -7.31 1.26
C ASP A 205 2.02 -6.35 0.36
N HIS A 206 1.86 -5.10 0.80
CA HIS A 206 1.05 -4.10 0.08
C HIS A 206 1.74 -3.47 -1.13
N TYR A 207 3.07 -3.55 -1.23
CA TYR A 207 3.86 -2.93 -2.30
C TYR A 207 4.40 -3.94 -3.32
N ARG A 208 4.04 -5.23 -3.18
CA ARG A 208 4.48 -6.33 -4.05
C ARG A 208 3.29 -7.05 -4.68
N ILE A 209 3.31 -7.25 -5.99
CA ILE A 209 2.44 -8.19 -6.69
C ILE A 209 2.82 -9.61 -6.28
N ASP A 210 1.81 -10.47 -6.08
CA ASP A 210 2.03 -11.88 -5.79
C ASP A 210 2.89 -12.51 -6.89
N PRO A 211 4.04 -13.14 -6.56
CA PRO A 211 4.95 -13.68 -7.57
C PRO A 211 4.31 -14.77 -8.43
N ARG A 212 3.17 -15.36 -7.98
CA ARG A 212 2.38 -16.32 -8.76
C ARG A 212 1.45 -15.67 -9.78
N TYR A 213 1.37 -14.35 -9.82
CA TYR A 213 0.72 -13.58 -10.88
C TYR A 213 1.72 -12.92 -11.82
N GLY A 214 2.92 -12.59 -11.31
CA GLY A 214 3.98 -11.88 -12.02
C GLY A 214 4.68 -10.86 -11.10
N SER A 215 5.25 -9.83 -11.70
CA SER A 215 5.98 -8.75 -11.02
C SER A 215 5.21 -7.41 -11.01
N ASN A 216 5.69 -6.46 -10.22
CA ASN A 216 5.18 -5.08 -10.23
C ASN A 216 5.31 -4.46 -11.63
N GLU A 217 6.42 -4.72 -12.32
CA GLU A 217 6.68 -4.26 -13.68
C GLU A 217 5.69 -4.87 -14.67
N GLU A 218 5.43 -6.17 -14.59
CA GLU A 218 4.44 -6.83 -15.45
C GLU A 218 3.02 -6.31 -15.20
N PHE A 219 2.67 -5.97 -13.96
CA PHE A 219 1.38 -5.30 -13.69
C PHE A 219 1.30 -3.93 -14.37
N ARG A 220 2.36 -3.11 -14.28
CA ARG A 220 2.43 -1.83 -14.99
C ARG A 220 2.35 -2.01 -16.51
N GLU A 221 3.03 -3.02 -17.07
CA GLU A 221 2.95 -3.35 -18.49
C GLU A 221 1.55 -3.80 -18.92
N PHE A 222 0.85 -4.56 -18.08
CA PHE A 222 -0.54 -4.96 -18.31
C PHE A 222 -1.47 -3.74 -18.37
N VAL A 223 -1.34 -2.79 -17.45
CA VAL A 223 -2.13 -1.55 -17.46
C VAL A 223 -1.84 -0.74 -18.73
N ALA A 224 -0.57 -0.59 -19.11
CA ALA A 224 -0.21 0.10 -20.35
C ALA A 224 -0.75 -0.62 -21.61
N ALA A 225 -0.73 -1.95 -21.63
CA ALA A 225 -1.28 -2.74 -22.74
C ALA A 225 -2.81 -2.67 -22.83
N ALA A 226 -3.49 -2.51 -21.69
CA ALA A 226 -4.93 -2.26 -21.61
C ALA A 226 -5.26 -0.86 -22.15
N ASP A 227 -4.53 0.18 -21.71
CA ASP A 227 -4.72 1.56 -22.16
C ASP A 227 -4.57 1.69 -23.68
N ALA A 228 -3.57 1.00 -24.27
CA ALA A 228 -3.36 0.94 -25.72
C ALA A 228 -4.55 0.37 -26.51
N ARG A 229 -5.49 -0.33 -25.84
CA ARG A 229 -6.74 -0.88 -26.39
C ARG A 229 -7.98 -0.09 -25.99
N GLY A 230 -7.81 1.07 -25.36
CA GLY A 230 -8.91 1.86 -24.82
C GLY A 230 -9.55 1.28 -23.56
N LEU A 231 -8.85 0.38 -22.86
CA LEU A 231 -9.28 -0.20 -21.58
C LEU A 231 -8.57 0.51 -20.42
N GLY A 232 -9.32 0.99 -19.43
CA GLY A 232 -8.74 1.33 -18.14
C GLY A 232 -8.60 0.11 -17.21
N VAL A 233 -7.76 0.22 -16.18
CA VAL A 233 -7.62 -0.81 -15.14
C VAL A 233 -7.96 -0.24 -13.77
N ILE A 234 -8.90 -0.90 -13.09
CA ILE A 234 -9.36 -0.58 -11.73
C ILE A 234 -8.73 -1.57 -10.75
N GLN A 235 -7.87 -1.09 -9.86
CA GLN A 235 -7.28 -1.96 -8.84
C GLN A 235 -8.23 -2.19 -7.66
N ASP A 236 -8.41 -3.44 -7.25
CA ASP A 236 -9.14 -3.79 -6.02
C ASP A 236 -8.21 -3.64 -4.81
N VAL A 237 -8.57 -2.74 -3.88
CA VAL A 237 -7.78 -2.43 -2.70
C VAL A 237 -8.50 -2.86 -1.43
N VAL A 238 -7.78 -3.52 -0.52
CA VAL A 238 -8.26 -3.87 0.82
C VAL A 238 -7.61 -2.92 1.81
N LEU A 239 -8.40 -2.04 2.40
CA LEU A 239 -7.91 -1.08 3.40
C LEU A 239 -8.10 -1.58 4.83
N ASN A 240 -9.01 -2.52 5.04
CA ASN A 240 -9.53 -2.88 6.35
C ASN A 240 -8.66 -3.88 7.13
N HIS A 241 -8.10 -4.84 6.43
CA HIS A 241 -7.38 -5.96 7.04
C HIS A 241 -6.22 -6.37 6.14
N ILE A 242 -5.29 -7.09 6.74
CA ILE A 242 -4.21 -7.80 6.07
C ILE A 242 -4.44 -9.31 6.21
N GLY A 243 -3.54 -10.12 5.68
CA GLY A 243 -3.46 -11.53 5.97
C GLY A 243 -2.59 -11.83 7.20
N SER A 244 -2.87 -12.93 7.89
CA SER A 244 -2.03 -13.42 9.01
C SER A 244 -0.58 -13.77 8.64
N GLY A 245 -0.27 -13.94 7.35
CA GLY A 245 1.09 -14.11 6.82
C GLY A 245 1.80 -12.80 6.51
N HIS A 246 1.17 -11.64 6.75
CA HIS A 246 1.80 -10.35 6.51
C HIS A 246 3.05 -10.17 7.38
N TRP A 247 4.12 -9.61 6.82
CA TRP A 247 5.41 -9.51 7.51
C TRP A 247 5.35 -8.75 8.84
N TRP A 248 4.49 -7.72 8.94
CA TRP A 248 4.15 -7.05 10.21
C TRP A 248 3.76 -7.99 11.35
N MET A 249 3.16 -9.16 11.06
CA MET A 249 2.74 -10.10 12.11
C MET A 249 3.93 -10.71 12.86
N GLY A 250 5.13 -10.70 12.27
CA GLY A 250 6.37 -11.09 12.94
C GLY A 250 7.00 -9.97 13.79
N ASP A 251 6.66 -8.71 13.52
CA ASP A 251 7.26 -7.54 14.15
C ASP A 251 6.34 -6.31 14.00
N LEU A 252 5.30 -6.18 14.84
CA LEU A 252 4.28 -5.14 14.65
C LEU A 252 4.86 -3.72 14.81
N PRO A 253 4.53 -2.76 13.91
CA PRO A 253 5.05 -1.39 14.00
C PRO A 253 4.72 -0.67 15.30
N SER A 254 3.53 -0.88 15.86
CA SER A 254 3.11 -0.42 17.19
C SER A 254 2.10 -1.41 17.80
N ARG A 255 1.88 -1.33 19.11
CA ARG A 255 0.88 -2.18 19.82
C ARG A 255 -0.54 -1.93 19.34
N ASP A 256 -0.82 -0.72 18.89
CA ASP A 256 -2.13 -0.32 18.38
C ASP A 256 -2.21 -0.34 16.85
N TRP A 257 -1.29 -1.03 16.16
CA TRP A 257 -1.33 -1.15 14.69
C TRP A 257 -2.55 -1.96 14.20
N LEU A 258 -2.97 -2.92 15.02
CA LEU A 258 -4.13 -3.78 14.79
C LEU A 258 -5.21 -3.49 15.82
N ASN A 259 -6.46 -3.81 15.47
CA ASN A 259 -7.55 -3.81 16.42
C ASN A 259 -7.52 -5.08 17.27
N GLY A 260 -7.79 -4.91 18.57
CA GLY A 260 -7.60 -5.94 19.59
C GLY A 260 -6.50 -5.55 20.58
N SER A 261 -6.32 -6.36 21.63
CA SER A 261 -5.20 -6.23 22.58
C SER A 261 -3.96 -7.02 22.14
N GLY A 262 -4.06 -7.79 21.05
CA GLY A 262 -3.01 -8.65 20.54
C GLY A 262 -3.52 -9.52 19.39
N THR A 263 -2.71 -10.49 18.96
CA THR A 263 -2.95 -11.33 17.79
C THR A 263 -3.31 -12.77 18.15
N ALA A 264 -3.22 -13.15 19.43
CA ALA A 264 -3.63 -14.47 19.87
C ALA A 264 -5.16 -14.55 19.94
N LYS A 265 -5.71 -15.76 19.76
CA LYS A 265 -7.15 -15.99 19.87
C LYS A 265 -7.64 -15.59 21.27
N GLY A 266 -8.64 -14.71 21.32
CA GLY A 266 -9.17 -14.13 22.55
C GLY A 266 -8.59 -12.74 22.89
N GLU A 267 -7.54 -12.31 22.19
CA GLU A 267 -7.03 -10.93 22.24
C GLU A 267 -7.65 -10.03 21.17
N TYR A 268 -8.47 -10.61 20.29
CA TYR A 268 -9.31 -9.90 19.31
C TYR A 268 -10.71 -10.53 19.27
N GLU A 269 -11.65 -9.80 18.69
CA GLU A 269 -13.03 -10.25 18.46
C GLU A 269 -13.30 -10.41 16.96
N ILE A 270 -14.19 -11.35 16.60
CA ILE A 270 -14.70 -11.47 15.24
C ILE A 270 -15.86 -10.50 15.06
N THR A 271 -15.89 -9.82 13.91
CA THR A 271 -16.91 -8.82 13.63
C THR A 271 -18.32 -9.40 13.68
N ASN A 272 -19.25 -8.64 14.26
CA ASN A 272 -20.67 -8.99 14.27
C ASN A 272 -21.34 -8.79 12.91
N HIS A 273 -20.64 -8.20 11.93
CA HIS A 273 -21.14 -7.87 10.60
C HIS A 273 -22.36 -6.92 10.57
N SER A 274 -22.64 -6.22 11.68
CA SER A 274 -23.77 -5.30 11.85
C SER A 274 -23.53 -3.99 11.10
N ARG A 275 -23.51 -4.05 9.77
CA ARG A 275 -23.09 -2.97 8.87
C ARG A 275 -23.83 -1.65 9.02
N THR A 276 -25.01 -1.60 9.62
CA THR A 276 -25.77 -0.34 9.74
C THR A 276 -25.30 0.50 10.93
N THR A 277 -24.55 -0.07 11.87
CA THR A 277 -24.19 0.57 13.14
C THR A 277 -23.33 1.84 12.99
N HIS A 278 -22.59 1.97 11.88
CA HIS A 278 -21.77 3.15 11.62
C HIS A 278 -22.58 4.39 11.18
N ILE A 279 -23.82 4.22 10.70
CA ILE A 279 -24.72 5.30 10.24
C ILE A 279 -26.06 5.35 11.00
N ASP A 280 -26.31 4.39 11.87
CA ASP A 280 -27.54 4.31 12.66
C ASP A 280 -27.37 5.11 13.97
N PRO A 281 -28.15 6.19 14.17
CA PRO A 281 -28.10 6.98 15.41
C PRO A 281 -28.61 6.22 16.63
N TYR A 282 -29.26 5.08 16.46
CA TYR A 282 -29.78 4.22 17.52
C TYR A 282 -28.89 3.00 17.80
N ALA A 283 -27.79 2.85 17.07
CA ALA A 283 -26.87 1.74 17.28
C ALA A 283 -26.26 1.77 18.68
N SER A 284 -26.15 0.60 19.31
CA SER A 284 -25.39 0.49 20.55
C SER A 284 -23.90 0.69 20.28
N ASP A 285 -23.18 1.29 21.24
CA ASP A 285 -21.72 1.43 21.14
C ASP A 285 -21.04 0.06 21.04
N LEU A 286 -21.60 -0.97 21.68
CA LEU A 286 -21.12 -2.34 21.63
C LEU A 286 -21.20 -2.91 20.20
N ASP A 287 -22.37 -2.80 19.55
CA ASP A 287 -22.54 -3.32 18.19
C ASP A 287 -21.72 -2.54 17.17
N LYS A 288 -21.58 -1.23 17.38
CA LYS A 288 -20.72 -0.38 16.56
C LYS A 288 -19.27 -0.81 16.69
N LYS A 289 -18.77 -0.95 17.92
CA LYS A 289 -17.40 -1.41 18.20
C LYS A 289 -17.15 -2.81 17.62
N GLY A 290 -18.08 -3.74 17.84
CA GLY A 290 -18.02 -5.09 17.29
C GLY A 290 -18.02 -5.11 15.76
N PHE A 291 -18.56 -4.09 15.10
CA PHE A 291 -18.48 -3.96 13.65
C PHE A 291 -17.12 -3.38 13.21
N VAL A 292 -16.69 -2.24 13.76
CA VAL A 292 -15.54 -1.46 13.26
C VAL A 292 -14.17 -1.89 13.78
N ASP A 293 -14.11 -2.69 14.85
CA ASP A 293 -12.85 -3.20 15.41
C ASP A 293 -12.73 -4.72 15.27
N GLY A 294 -13.78 -5.38 14.78
CA GLY A 294 -13.84 -6.84 14.71
C GLY A 294 -13.10 -7.37 13.49
N TRP A 295 -12.29 -8.40 13.68
CA TRP A 295 -11.63 -9.11 12.60
C TRP A 295 -12.66 -9.83 11.74
N PHE A 296 -12.43 -9.88 10.42
CA PHE A 296 -13.37 -10.55 9.51
C PHE A 296 -13.36 -12.07 9.76
N VAL A 297 -12.17 -12.65 9.85
CA VAL A 297 -11.89 -14.04 10.21
C VAL A 297 -10.53 -14.09 10.92
N ASN A 298 -10.19 -15.22 11.54
CA ASN A 298 -8.94 -15.37 12.30
C ASN A 298 -7.66 -15.13 11.45
N SER A 299 -7.72 -15.39 10.15
CA SER A 299 -6.59 -15.20 9.22
C SER A 299 -6.54 -13.80 8.59
N MET A 300 -7.45 -12.90 8.98
CA MET A 300 -7.51 -11.52 8.48
C MET A 300 -7.41 -10.50 9.62
N PRO A 301 -6.20 -10.23 10.13
CA PRO A 301 -5.97 -9.19 11.13
C PRO A 301 -6.50 -7.82 10.72
N ASP A 302 -7.31 -7.22 11.59
CA ASP A 302 -7.98 -5.95 11.31
C ASP A 302 -7.08 -4.76 11.65
N LEU A 303 -6.94 -3.83 10.69
CA LEU A 303 -6.04 -2.69 10.78
C LEU A 303 -6.67 -1.55 11.59
N ASN A 304 -5.96 -1.03 12.59
CA ASN A 304 -6.43 0.11 13.37
C ASN A 304 -6.20 1.42 12.60
N GLN A 305 -7.09 1.72 11.66
CA GLN A 305 -6.99 2.91 10.79
C GLN A 305 -7.06 4.25 11.54
N ARG A 306 -7.41 4.26 12.84
CA ARG A 306 -7.33 5.45 13.71
C ARG A 306 -5.89 5.84 14.06
N ASN A 307 -4.96 4.90 13.96
CA ASN A 307 -3.54 5.21 14.07
C ASN A 307 -3.12 6.04 12.83
N PRO A 308 -2.62 7.27 13.01
CA PRO A 308 -2.30 8.17 11.89
C PRO A 308 -1.17 7.64 11.00
N LEU A 309 -0.20 6.89 11.55
CA LEU A 309 0.89 6.29 10.79
C LEU A 309 0.35 5.24 9.81
N LEU A 310 -0.55 4.37 10.29
CA LEU A 310 -1.23 3.37 9.47
C LEU A 310 -2.18 4.01 8.44
N ALA A 311 -2.91 5.07 8.83
CA ALA A 311 -3.75 5.81 7.90
C ALA A 311 -2.94 6.39 6.73
N ASN A 312 -1.81 7.06 7.05
CA ASN A 312 -0.89 7.61 6.04
C ASN A 312 -0.33 6.49 5.15
N TYR A 313 0.06 5.36 5.73
CA TYR A 313 0.56 4.20 5.01
C TYR A 313 -0.41 3.76 3.90
N LEU A 314 -1.68 3.51 4.26
CA LEU A 314 -2.70 3.03 3.33
C LEU A 314 -3.03 4.06 2.23
N ILE A 315 -3.05 5.35 2.59
CA ILE A 315 -3.27 6.44 1.63
C ILE A 315 -2.12 6.51 0.63
N GLN A 316 -0.88 6.53 1.10
CA GLN A 316 0.29 6.60 0.23
C GLN A 316 0.47 5.36 -0.62
N ASN A 317 0.17 4.17 -0.09
CA ASN A 317 0.17 2.94 -0.87
C ASN A 317 -0.83 2.99 -2.02
N SER A 318 -2.06 3.46 -1.76
CA SER A 318 -3.08 3.62 -2.79
C SER A 318 -2.64 4.63 -3.87
N LEU A 319 -2.08 5.76 -3.47
CA LEU A 319 -1.56 6.77 -4.40
C LEU A 319 -0.36 6.26 -5.19
N TRP A 320 0.52 5.49 -4.54
CA TRP A 320 1.67 4.87 -5.18
C TRP A 320 1.23 3.94 -6.30
N TRP A 321 0.26 3.04 -6.06
CA TRP A 321 -0.24 2.15 -7.12
C TRP A 321 -0.93 2.90 -8.26
N ILE A 322 -1.72 3.94 -7.96
CA ILE A 322 -2.36 4.78 -8.99
C ILE A 322 -1.31 5.42 -9.91
N GLU A 323 -0.27 6.00 -9.32
CA GLU A 323 0.77 6.69 -10.06
C GLU A 323 1.70 5.70 -10.78
N TYR A 324 2.19 4.68 -10.06
CA TYR A 324 3.13 3.68 -10.55
C TYR A 324 2.58 2.88 -11.73
N ALA A 325 1.36 2.36 -11.60
CA ALA A 325 0.77 1.47 -12.59
C ALA A 325 -0.03 2.22 -13.67
N GLY A 326 -0.41 3.49 -13.46
CA GLY A 326 -1.23 4.23 -14.42
C GLY A 326 -2.72 3.86 -14.35
N LEU A 327 -3.24 3.57 -13.16
CA LEU A 327 -4.63 3.10 -12.97
C LEU A 327 -5.68 4.13 -13.39
N SER A 328 -6.83 3.64 -13.87
CA SER A 328 -8.03 4.45 -14.15
C SER A 328 -8.94 4.60 -12.92
N GLY A 329 -8.70 3.83 -11.85
CA GLY A 329 -9.44 3.94 -10.60
C GLY A 329 -9.08 2.85 -9.61
N ILE A 330 -9.74 2.90 -8.45
CA ILE A 330 -9.68 1.85 -7.44
C ILE A 330 -11.08 1.42 -7.02
N ARG A 331 -11.22 0.15 -6.65
CA ARG A 331 -12.39 -0.37 -5.96
C ARG A 331 -12.00 -0.66 -4.52
N ALA A 332 -12.70 -0.07 -3.55
CA ALA A 332 -12.38 -0.26 -2.14
C ALA A 332 -13.20 -1.42 -1.54
N ALA A 333 -12.56 -2.56 -1.30
CA ALA A 333 -13.18 -3.70 -0.63
C ALA A 333 -13.55 -3.35 0.82
N LYS A 334 -14.71 -3.86 1.27
CA LYS A 334 -15.17 -3.79 2.67
C LYS A 334 -15.20 -2.38 3.26
N ARG A 335 -15.40 -1.35 2.43
CA ARG A 335 -15.40 0.06 2.79
C ARG A 335 -16.11 0.44 4.10
N ASN A 336 -17.23 -0.22 4.43
CA ASN A 336 -18.01 0.11 5.64
C ASN A 336 -17.29 -0.23 6.95
N LEU A 337 -16.32 -1.14 6.93
CA LEU A 337 -15.51 -1.48 8.10
C LEU A 337 -14.39 -0.45 8.35
N CYS A 338 -14.05 0.38 7.35
CA CYS A 338 -12.96 1.34 7.45
C CYS A 338 -13.32 2.57 8.30
N VAL A 339 -12.44 2.93 9.23
CA VAL A 339 -12.52 4.11 10.12
C VAL A 339 -11.23 4.91 10.07
N PHE A 340 -11.15 5.89 9.16
CA PHE A 340 -10.03 6.82 9.10
C PHE A 340 -10.29 8.06 9.99
N PRO A 341 -9.28 8.54 10.74
CA PRO A 341 -9.40 9.74 11.56
C PRO A 341 -9.54 10.98 10.68
N LEU A 342 -10.44 11.87 11.08
CA LEU A 342 -10.69 13.15 10.44
C LEU A 342 -9.72 14.19 11.01
N ARG A 343 -8.47 14.29 10.53
CA ARG A 343 -7.63 15.48 10.77
C ARG A 343 -6.59 15.72 9.66
N ARG A 344 -6.68 16.90 9.02
CA ARG A 344 -5.51 17.77 8.76
C ARG A 344 -5.96 19.24 8.68
N GLN A 345 -5.25 20.09 9.43
CA GLN A 345 -5.21 21.56 9.31
C GLN A 345 -6.51 22.29 8.93
N GLY A 346 -7.57 22.12 9.72
CA GLY A 346 -8.78 22.95 9.60
C GLY A 346 -9.63 22.70 8.35
N GLN A 347 -9.41 21.62 7.60
CA GLN A 347 -10.36 21.11 6.61
C GLN A 347 -10.62 19.61 6.79
N ASP A 348 -11.89 19.29 7.06
CA ASP A 348 -12.39 17.96 7.42
C ASP A 348 -12.56 17.04 6.22
N TYR A 349 -11.73 16.00 6.07
CA TYR A 349 -11.97 14.91 5.10
C TYR A 349 -11.46 13.56 5.61
N GLY A 350 -12.22 12.47 5.40
CA GLY A 350 -11.81 11.10 5.78
C GLY A 350 -10.76 10.51 4.81
N GLY A 351 -10.04 9.46 5.20
CA GLY A 351 -8.92 8.89 4.42
C GLY A 351 -9.22 8.57 2.94
N LEU A 352 -10.40 8.02 2.63
CA LEU A 352 -10.83 7.82 1.23
C LEU A 352 -11.03 9.13 0.45
N GLN A 353 -11.47 10.19 1.12
CA GLN A 353 -11.55 11.53 0.53
C GLN A 353 -10.17 12.17 0.38
N GLN A 354 -9.20 11.80 1.20
CA GLN A 354 -7.80 12.20 1.05
C GLN A 354 -7.17 11.53 -0.18
N ILE A 355 -7.36 10.22 -0.37
CA ILE A 355 -6.94 9.51 -1.60
C ILE A 355 -7.61 10.17 -2.81
N ARG A 356 -8.92 10.44 -2.73
CA ARG A 356 -9.67 11.10 -3.80
C ARG A 356 -9.11 12.47 -4.16
N ARG A 357 -8.88 13.34 -3.17
CA ARG A 357 -8.35 14.68 -3.43
C ARG A 357 -6.92 14.65 -3.93
N ALA A 358 -6.09 13.78 -3.38
CA ALA A 358 -4.71 13.62 -3.82
C ALA A 358 -4.62 13.13 -5.27
N ALA A 359 -5.54 12.25 -5.70
CA ALA A 359 -5.63 11.78 -7.07
C ALA A 359 -6.33 12.78 -8.04
N GLU A 360 -7.24 13.63 -7.54
CA GLU A 360 -8.03 14.58 -8.36
C GLU A 360 -7.40 16.00 -8.47
N ALA A 361 -6.36 16.31 -7.70
CA ALA A 361 -5.78 17.65 -7.66
C ALA A 361 -4.74 17.85 -8.79
N GLY A 362 -5.24 17.91 -10.03
CA GLY A 362 -4.57 18.54 -11.17
C GLY A 362 -5.08 19.98 -11.36
N ASP A 363 -4.16 20.94 -11.31
CA ASP A 363 -4.31 22.38 -11.59
C ASP A 363 -5.57 23.10 -11.06
N GLY A 364 -5.39 23.77 -9.92
CA GLY A 364 -6.18 24.93 -9.53
C GLY A 364 -5.95 26.12 -10.47
N ALA A 365 -6.42 26.04 -11.71
CA ALA A 365 -6.33 27.14 -12.66
C ALA A 365 -7.46 27.19 -13.71
N LEU A 366 -8.68 26.73 -13.40
CA LEU A 366 -9.84 26.90 -14.31
C LEU A 366 -11.17 27.10 -13.58
N CYS A 367 -11.19 28.01 -12.61
CA CYS A 367 -12.43 28.62 -12.13
C CYS A 367 -12.17 30.02 -11.55
N ARG A 368 -11.54 30.92 -12.34
CA ARG A 368 -11.79 32.35 -12.12
C ARG A 368 -13.15 32.66 -12.70
N SER A 369 -14.07 33.03 -11.82
CA SER A 369 -15.42 33.48 -12.14
C SER A 369 -15.39 34.60 -13.19
N ASP A 370 -15.73 34.29 -14.43
CA ASP A 370 -16.23 35.33 -15.33
C ASP A 370 -17.67 35.62 -14.92
N ARG A 371 -17.84 36.64 -14.07
CA ARG A 371 -19.16 37.19 -13.70
C ARG A 371 -19.73 37.90 -14.93
N ARG A 372 -20.15 37.16 -15.95
CA ARG A 372 -20.94 37.66 -17.09
C ARG A 372 -21.36 36.50 -18.01
N ARG A 373 -22.34 35.68 -17.58
CA ARG A 373 -23.37 35.01 -18.42
C ARG A 373 -24.27 34.13 -17.53
N GLY A 374 -25.56 34.09 -17.89
CA GLY A 374 -26.70 33.69 -17.03
C GLY A 374 -26.82 32.20 -16.66
N PRO A 375 -27.92 31.82 -15.99
CA PRO A 375 -28.08 30.52 -15.34
C PRO A 375 -28.37 29.44 -16.38
N GLY A 376 -27.40 28.55 -16.64
CA GLY A 376 -27.60 27.47 -17.61
C GLY A 376 -26.51 26.40 -17.72
N HIS A 377 -25.41 26.47 -16.98
CA HIS A 377 -24.39 25.41 -17.00
C HIS A 377 -24.65 24.39 -15.89
N ARG A 378 -25.19 23.23 -16.27
CA ARG A 378 -25.12 22.01 -15.46
C ARG A 378 -23.65 21.66 -15.29
N CYS A 379 -23.17 21.66 -14.04
CA CYS A 379 -21.91 21.07 -13.66
C CYS A 379 -21.99 19.57 -14.02
N GLY A 380 -21.22 19.14 -15.02
CA GLY A 380 -21.18 17.73 -15.44
C GLY A 380 -20.83 16.82 -14.25
N GLN A 381 -21.37 15.60 -14.25
CA GLN A 381 -20.95 14.57 -13.31
C GLN A 381 -19.43 14.45 -13.36
N ARG A 382 -18.78 14.59 -12.20
CA ARG A 382 -17.33 14.47 -12.10
C ARG A 382 -16.95 12.99 -12.26
N PRO A 383 -15.92 12.65 -13.06
CA PRO A 383 -15.43 11.28 -13.16
C PRO A 383 -15.08 10.73 -11.76
N SER A 384 -15.33 9.44 -11.53
CA SER A 384 -15.08 8.81 -10.22
C SER A 384 -13.83 7.95 -10.30
N LEU A 385 -12.85 8.23 -9.44
CA LEU A 385 -11.72 7.33 -9.20
C LEU A 385 -12.07 6.14 -8.29
N PHE A 386 -13.30 6.07 -7.78
CA PHE A 386 -13.72 5.11 -6.75
C PHE A 386 -14.98 4.35 -7.14
N LEU A 387 -14.93 3.02 -6.98
CA LEU A 387 -16.11 2.13 -7.00
C LEU A 387 -16.54 1.78 -5.57
#